data_AF-R7TW32-F1
#
_entry.id   AF-R7TW32-F1
#
_cell.length_a   1.000
_cell.length_b   1.000
_cell.length_c   1.000
_cell.angle_alpha   90.00
_cell.angle_beta   90.00
_cell.angle_gamma   90.00
#
_symmetry.space_group_name_H-M   'P 1'
#
loop_
_entity.id
_entity.type
_entity.pdbx_description
1 polymer ?
#
loop_
_entity_poly.entity_id
_entity_poly.type
_entity_poly.pdbx_seq_one_letter_code
_entity_poly.pdbx_strand_id
1 'polypeptide(L)'
;MANTEGIQNDYEASFRSHATSDEELLSNQIHPNTDHQSTTHSKCLFSIAILICALCFDAVFILILFLLPSLSYNGSDVKGRSPVLIIQSCHCAMWCIFFLFEYLLDRQFEQIRMAGYLAFYRKTLALRSLPYHVISAGSVLLLLLVTLLDVFCDKTETVPCSSLKLLRVNFLQIAIVIEMVIILTFQVMLIILTLRFDRQRLAPDIDRDETVPSNLFPNANAEDIVGYRDGSALDDLLERQADYIEYLRSHNTQLATKVLYLNAQLENHVHSGKMK
;
A
#
# COMPACT_ATOMS: atom_id res chain seq x y z
N MET A 1 16.06 -18.04 69.95
CA MET A 1 15.34 -18.51 68.73
C MET A 1 14.40 -17.42 68.18
N ALA A 2 14.82 -16.15 68.12
CA ALA A 2 13.92 -15.04 67.79
C ALA A 2 14.49 -14.06 66.74
N ASN A 3 15.47 -14.48 65.93
CA ASN A 3 16.16 -13.58 65.00
C ASN A 3 16.09 -14.03 63.53
N THR A 4 15.30 -15.06 63.22
CA THR A 4 15.13 -15.59 61.86
C THR A 4 13.86 -15.07 61.19
N GLU A 5 12.85 -14.64 61.96
CA GLU A 5 11.57 -14.12 61.43
C GLU A 5 11.70 -12.70 60.86
N GLY A 6 12.53 -11.84 61.46
CA GLY A 6 12.73 -10.47 60.96
C GLY A 6 13.43 -10.42 59.60
N ILE A 7 14.42 -11.30 59.39
CA ILE A 7 15.18 -11.38 58.14
C ILE A 7 14.29 -11.93 57.01
N GLN A 8 13.42 -12.90 57.31
CA GLN A 8 12.52 -13.48 56.30
C GLN A 8 11.43 -12.49 55.85
N ASN A 9 10.94 -11.63 56.76
CA ASN A 9 9.99 -10.59 56.42
C ASN A 9 10.59 -9.49 55.53
N ASP A 10 11.86 -9.12 55.72
CA ASP A 10 12.53 -8.14 54.87
C ASP A 10 12.81 -8.67 53.46
N TYR A 11 13.10 -9.96 53.31
CA TYR A 11 13.23 -10.60 52.00
C TYR A 11 11.89 -10.69 51.26
N GLU A 12 10.79 -11.02 51.94
CA GLU A 12 9.46 -11.05 51.32
C GLU A 12 8.98 -9.65 50.90
N ALA A 13 9.27 -8.62 51.70
CA ALA A 13 8.95 -7.24 51.36
C ALA A 13 9.75 -6.73 50.14
N SER A 14 11.05 -7.05 50.07
CA SER A 14 11.91 -6.67 48.94
C SER A 14 11.54 -7.45 47.66
N PHE A 15 11.19 -8.74 47.78
CA PHE A 15 10.74 -9.55 46.65
C PHE A 15 9.39 -9.08 46.10
N ARG A 16 8.45 -8.69 46.98
CA ARG A 16 7.14 -8.16 46.59
C ARG A 16 7.26 -6.79 45.91
N SER A 17 8.20 -5.94 46.33
CA SER A 17 8.45 -4.63 45.68
C SER A 17 9.08 -4.78 44.29
N HIS A 18 9.97 -5.76 44.09
CA HIS A 18 10.53 -6.06 42.78
C HIS A 18 9.47 -6.62 41.82
N ALA A 19 8.63 -7.55 42.30
CA ALA A 19 7.53 -8.10 41.51
C ALA A 19 6.52 -7.03 41.07
N THR A 20 6.17 -6.07 41.94
CA THR A 20 5.28 -4.96 41.56
C THR A 20 5.91 -4.00 40.54
N SER A 21 7.23 -3.79 40.60
CA SER A 21 7.92 -2.92 39.64
C SER A 21 8.05 -3.57 38.26
N ASP A 22 8.24 -4.89 38.22
CA ASP A 22 8.29 -5.65 36.97
C ASP A 22 6.88 -5.80 36.34
N GLU A 23 5.82 -5.92 37.15
CA GLU A 23 4.44 -5.87 36.65
C GLU A 23 4.01 -4.48 36.17
N GLU A 24 4.47 -3.39 36.80
CA GLU A 24 4.26 -2.02 36.28
C GLU A 24 5.04 -1.77 34.98
N LEU A 25 6.24 -2.35 34.83
CA LEU A 25 7.02 -2.30 33.58
C LEU A 25 6.36 -3.11 32.46
N LEU A 26 5.81 -4.28 32.76
CA LEU A 26 5.02 -5.09 31.84
C LEU A 26 3.70 -4.41 31.47
N SER A 27 3.00 -3.79 32.44
CA SER A 27 1.77 -3.03 32.20
C SER A 27 2.01 -1.80 31.31
N ASN A 28 3.13 -1.09 31.49
CA ASN A 28 3.52 0.02 30.62
C ASN A 28 3.98 -0.44 29.22
N GLN A 29 4.47 -1.68 29.07
CA GLN A 29 4.72 -2.34 27.78
C GLN A 29 3.45 -2.90 27.12
N ILE A 30 2.30 -2.89 27.79
CA ILE A 30 0.97 -3.30 27.26
C ILE A 30 0.18 -2.09 26.72
N HIS A 31 0.71 -0.86 26.84
CA HIS A 31 0.17 0.33 26.17
C HIS A 31 0.71 0.68 24.75
N PRO A 32 1.38 -0.20 23.95
CA PRO A 32 1.79 0.14 22.58
C PRO A 32 0.61 0.10 21.59
N ASN A 33 -0.55 -0.42 22.01
CA ASN A 33 -1.68 -0.63 21.11
C ASN A 33 -2.34 0.68 20.65
N THR A 34 -2.41 1.70 21.51
CA THR A 34 -2.96 3.02 21.16
C THR A 34 -2.08 3.83 20.20
N ASP A 35 -0.75 3.70 20.33
CA ASP A 35 0.21 4.41 19.48
C ASP A 35 0.41 3.71 18.12
N HIS A 36 0.40 2.37 18.09
CA HIS A 36 0.42 1.62 16.84
C HIS A 36 -0.88 1.76 16.04
N GLN A 37 -2.04 1.82 16.70
CA GLN A 37 -3.31 1.99 16.01
C GLN A 37 -3.49 3.42 15.44
N SER A 38 -3.02 4.45 16.14
CA SER A 38 -3.08 5.84 15.66
C SER A 38 -2.13 6.11 14.48
N THR A 39 -0.91 5.57 14.53
CA THR A 39 0.07 5.68 13.43
C THR A 39 -0.36 4.90 12.19
N THR A 40 -1.02 3.75 12.35
CA THR A 40 -1.56 2.97 11.23
C THR A 40 -2.74 3.69 10.56
N HIS A 41 -3.65 4.27 11.34
CA HIS A 41 -4.77 5.05 10.81
C HIS A 41 -4.26 6.25 9.99
N SER A 42 -3.23 6.96 10.46
CA SER A 42 -2.59 8.04 9.71
C SER A 42 -2.02 7.58 8.35
N LYS A 43 -1.38 6.41 8.30
CA LYS A 43 -0.84 5.82 7.06
C LYS A 43 -1.94 5.35 6.09
N CYS A 44 -3.04 4.79 6.62
CA CYS A 44 -4.18 4.37 5.83
C CYS A 44 -4.90 5.58 5.20
N LEU A 45 -5.11 6.65 5.99
CA LEU A 45 -5.66 7.90 5.50
C LEU A 45 -4.78 8.54 4.41
N PHE A 46 -3.46 8.51 4.56
CA PHE A 46 -2.54 9.01 3.53
C PHE A 46 -2.64 8.18 2.23
N SER A 47 -2.77 6.86 2.34
CA SER A 47 -2.99 5.98 1.19
C SER A 47 -4.33 6.27 0.50
N ILE A 48 -5.40 6.50 1.26
CA ILE A 48 -6.71 6.92 0.73
C ILE A 48 -6.61 8.28 0.04
N ALA A 49 -5.88 9.24 0.61
CA ALA A 49 -5.66 10.55 0.02
C ALA A 49 -4.95 10.45 -1.34
N ILE A 50 -3.93 9.59 -1.46
CA ILE A 50 -3.25 9.32 -2.74
C ILE A 50 -4.24 8.76 -3.77
N LEU A 51 -5.07 7.78 -3.39
CA LEU A 51 -6.07 7.19 -4.29
C LEU A 51 -7.13 8.21 -4.74
N ILE A 52 -7.59 9.09 -3.85
CA ILE A 52 -8.53 10.16 -4.21
C ILE A 52 -7.87 11.17 -5.16
N CYS A 53 -6.61 11.53 -4.91
CA CYS A 53 -5.85 12.41 -5.81
C CYS A 53 -5.71 11.80 -7.21
N ALA A 54 -5.43 10.50 -7.31
CA ALA A 54 -5.38 9.78 -8.59
C ALA A 54 -6.75 9.80 -9.31
N LEU A 55 -7.84 9.55 -8.59
CA LEU A 55 -9.21 9.64 -9.13
C LEU A 55 -9.54 11.05 -9.66
N CYS A 56 -9.18 12.09 -8.92
CA CYS A 56 -9.38 13.48 -9.35
C CYS A 56 -8.56 13.81 -10.59
N PHE A 57 -7.33 13.32 -10.66
CA PHE A 57 -6.45 13.50 -11.81
C PHE A 57 -7.04 12.84 -13.06
N ASP A 58 -7.58 11.64 -12.95
CA ASP A 58 -8.27 10.95 -14.05
C ASP A 58 -9.50 11.71 -14.54
N ALA A 59 -10.31 12.25 -13.62
CA ALA A 59 -11.48 13.05 -13.97
C ALA A 59 -11.09 14.33 -14.73
N VAL A 60 -10.03 15.01 -14.30
CA VAL A 60 -9.49 16.19 -14.99
C VAL A 60 -8.95 15.82 -16.37
N PHE A 61 -8.26 14.68 -16.50
CA PHE A 61 -7.74 14.22 -17.78
C PHE A 61 -8.87 13.93 -18.78
N ILE A 62 -9.93 13.23 -18.34
CA ILE A 62 -11.12 12.99 -19.16
C ILE A 62 -11.73 14.31 -19.62
N LEU A 63 -11.89 15.29 -18.73
CA LEU A 63 -12.39 16.62 -19.09
C LEU A 63 -11.50 17.29 -20.16
N ILE A 64 -10.18 17.26 -20.00
CA ILE A 64 -9.24 17.81 -20.98
C ILE A 64 -9.37 17.10 -22.34
N LEU A 65 -9.52 15.77 -22.36
CA LEU A 65 -9.73 15.00 -23.59
C LEU A 65 -11.00 15.40 -24.34
N PHE A 66 -12.09 15.71 -23.63
CA PHE A 66 -13.32 16.19 -24.25
C PHE A 66 -13.25 17.66 -24.72
N LEU A 67 -12.41 18.48 -24.08
CA LEU A 67 -12.20 19.88 -24.47
C LEU A 67 -11.20 20.05 -25.63
N LEU A 68 -10.27 19.12 -25.82
CA LEU A 68 -9.26 19.16 -26.90
C LEU A 68 -9.86 19.28 -28.31
N PRO A 69 -10.90 18.49 -28.70
CA PRO A 69 -11.54 18.63 -30.00
C PRO A 69 -12.25 19.97 -30.20
N SER A 70 -12.89 20.52 -29.16
CA SER A 70 -13.63 21.78 -29.29
C SER A 70 -12.70 22.98 -29.43
N LEU A 71 -11.56 22.96 -28.75
CA LEU A 71 -10.50 23.96 -28.90
C LEU A 71 -9.79 23.84 -30.25
N SER A 72 -9.54 22.61 -30.72
CA SER A 72 -8.90 22.37 -32.02
C SER A 72 -9.80 22.73 -33.21
N TYR A 73 -11.12 22.70 -33.05
CA TYR A 73 -12.08 23.08 -34.10
C TYR A 73 -12.26 24.60 -34.23
N ASN A 74 -12.13 25.34 -33.12
CA ASN A 74 -12.30 26.81 -33.09
C ASN A 74 -10.98 27.58 -33.24
N GLY A 75 -9.84 26.94 -33.01
CA GLY A 75 -8.52 27.54 -33.15
C GLY A 75 -8.03 27.44 -34.59
N SER A 76 -7.86 28.60 -35.22
CA SER A 76 -7.04 28.73 -36.43
C SER A 76 -5.69 28.06 -36.20
N ASP A 77 -5.45 27.00 -36.99
CA ASP A 77 -4.13 26.51 -37.38
C ASP A 77 -3.05 26.62 -36.28
N VAL A 78 -3.11 25.72 -35.29
CA VAL A 78 -1.98 25.50 -34.38
C VAL A 78 -0.85 24.86 -35.21
N LYS A 79 -0.12 25.72 -35.92
CA LYS A 79 1.14 25.50 -36.66
C LYS A 79 1.62 24.04 -36.66
N GLY A 80 1.12 23.27 -37.62
CA GLY A 80 1.79 22.08 -38.14
C GLY A 80 2.01 20.88 -37.20
N ARG A 81 1.39 20.81 -36.02
CA ARG A 81 1.39 19.58 -35.19
C ARG A 81 0.05 18.87 -35.31
N SER A 82 0.08 17.60 -35.72
CA SER A 82 -1.13 16.78 -35.80
C SER A 82 -1.76 16.64 -34.40
N PRO A 83 -3.09 16.78 -34.27
CA PRO A 83 -3.79 16.61 -33.00
C PRO A 83 -3.55 15.23 -32.36
N VAL A 84 -3.26 14.23 -33.20
CA VAL A 84 -2.85 12.89 -32.80
C VAL A 84 -1.57 12.89 -31.96
N LEU A 85 -0.55 13.68 -32.35
CA LEU A 85 0.71 13.78 -31.61
C LEU A 85 0.51 14.38 -30.21
N ILE A 86 -0.37 15.38 -30.12
CA ILE A 86 -0.70 16.05 -28.85
C ILE A 86 -1.37 15.06 -27.89
N ILE A 87 -2.40 14.35 -28.37
CA ILE A 87 -3.12 13.34 -27.58
C ILE A 87 -2.16 12.22 -27.12
N GLN A 88 -1.31 11.72 -28.02
CA GLN A 88 -0.34 10.68 -27.69
C GLN A 88 0.68 11.15 -26.64
N SER A 89 1.15 12.40 -26.75
CA SER A 89 2.10 12.98 -25.79
C SER A 89 1.46 13.15 -24.41
N CYS A 90 0.20 13.60 -24.36
CA CYS A 90 -0.57 13.69 -23.13
C CYS A 90 -0.79 12.31 -22.49
N HIS A 91 -1.12 11.29 -23.28
CA HIS A 91 -1.26 9.91 -22.79
C HIS A 91 0.04 9.35 -22.23
N CYS A 92 1.18 9.61 -22.89
CA CYS A 92 2.50 9.25 -22.37
C CYS A 92 2.82 9.96 -21.03
N ALA A 93 2.47 11.24 -20.91
CA ALA A 93 2.64 11.97 -19.65
C ALA A 93 1.76 11.38 -18.53
N MET A 94 0.52 10.98 -18.84
CA MET A 94 -0.36 10.27 -17.90
C MET A 94 0.28 8.97 -17.42
N TRP A 95 0.84 8.18 -18.33
CA TRP A 95 1.50 6.92 -17.99
C TRP A 95 2.62 7.13 -16.95
N CYS A 96 3.46 8.17 -17.12
CA CYS A 96 4.50 8.52 -16.15
C CYS A 96 3.92 8.89 -14.77
N ILE A 97 2.79 9.60 -14.74
CA ILE A 97 2.12 10.01 -13.50
C ILE A 97 1.50 8.80 -12.80
N PHE A 98 0.89 7.88 -13.54
CA PHE A 98 0.39 6.62 -13.00
C PHE A 98 1.48 5.75 -12.40
N PHE A 99 2.64 5.67 -13.05
CA PHE A 99 3.81 5.01 -12.50
C PHE A 99 4.26 5.64 -11.17
N LEU A 100 4.25 6.98 -11.08
CA LEU A 100 4.58 7.67 -9.83
C LEU A 100 3.57 7.36 -8.73
N PHE A 101 2.26 7.32 -9.04
CA PHE A 101 1.23 6.97 -8.07
C PHE A 101 1.38 5.55 -7.56
N GLU A 102 1.62 4.58 -8.43
CA GLU A 102 1.88 3.19 -8.03
C GLU A 102 3.11 3.10 -7.13
N TYR A 103 4.20 3.79 -7.48
CA TYR A 103 5.42 3.84 -6.66
C TYR A 103 5.19 4.42 -5.26
N LEU A 104 4.40 5.49 -5.17
CA LEU A 104 4.05 6.11 -3.89
C LEU A 104 3.17 5.17 -3.05
N LEU A 105 2.19 4.52 -3.67
CA LEU A 105 1.34 3.55 -2.99
C LEU A 105 2.16 2.36 -2.48
N ASP A 106 3.04 1.78 -3.30
CA ASP A 106 3.93 0.68 -2.91
C ASP A 106 4.72 1.01 -1.64
N ARG A 107 5.32 2.20 -1.60
CA ARG A 107 6.06 2.67 -0.41
C ARG A 107 5.18 2.80 0.83
N GLN A 108 3.95 3.27 0.69
CA GLN A 108 3.02 3.41 1.83
C GLN A 108 2.56 2.04 2.33
N PHE A 109 2.21 1.14 1.42
CA PHE A 109 1.81 -0.21 1.77
C PHE A 109 2.95 -1.03 2.37
N GLU A 110 4.21 -0.77 2.00
CA GLU A 110 5.37 -1.36 2.65
C GLU A 110 5.44 -0.95 4.13
N GLN A 111 5.11 0.30 4.45
CA GLN A 111 5.04 0.74 5.85
C GLN A 111 3.86 0.14 6.62
N ILE A 112 2.79 -0.24 5.93
CA ILE A 112 1.64 -0.97 6.50
C ILE A 112 1.99 -2.45 6.71
N ARG A 113 2.74 -3.05 5.78
CA ARG A 113 3.31 -4.40 5.92
C ARG A 113 4.21 -4.49 7.15
N MET A 114 5.09 -3.50 7.32
CA MET A 114 5.93 -3.33 8.51
C MET A 114 5.17 -3.01 9.81
N ALA A 115 3.85 -2.83 9.76
CA ALA A 115 3.00 -2.67 10.93
C ALA A 115 2.20 -3.94 11.27
N GLY A 116 2.44 -5.06 10.57
CA GLY A 116 1.83 -6.36 10.88
C GLY A 116 0.48 -6.65 10.21
N TYR A 117 0.11 -5.92 9.15
CA TYR A 117 -1.15 -6.09 8.42
C TYR A 117 -1.00 -6.90 7.13
N LEU A 118 -0.52 -8.14 7.26
CA LEU A 118 -0.13 -8.94 6.11
C LEU A 118 -1.30 -9.53 5.33
N ALA A 119 -2.39 -9.92 5.98
CA ALA A 119 -3.55 -10.50 5.28
C ALA A 119 -4.24 -9.44 4.39
N PHE A 120 -4.26 -8.19 4.85
CA PHE A 120 -4.74 -7.06 4.06
C PHE A 120 -3.79 -6.71 2.92
N TYR A 121 -2.48 -6.70 3.18
CA TYR A 121 -1.45 -6.47 2.16
C TYR A 121 -1.55 -7.48 1.01
N ARG A 122 -1.68 -8.79 1.29
CA ARG A 122 -1.77 -9.82 0.23
C ARG A 122 -3.01 -9.64 -0.65
N LYS A 123 -4.17 -9.31 -0.08
CA LYS A 123 -5.40 -9.06 -0.85
C LYS A 123 -5.34 -7.80 -1.71
N THR A 124 -4.60 -6.79 -1.28
CA THR A 124 -4.48 -5.50 -1.99
C THR A 124 -3.35 -5.51 -3.02
N LEU A 125 -2.33 -6.35 -2.86
CA LEU A 125 -1.15 -6.41 -3.74
C LEU A 125 -1.50 -6.69 -5.21
N ALA A 126 -2.31 -7.73 -5.46
CA ALA A 126 -2.72 -8.07 -6.82
C ALA A 126 -3.54 -6.94 -7.46
N LEU A 127 -4.47 -6.35 -6.69
CA LEU A 127 -5.35 -5.29 -7.17
C LEU A 127 -4.64 -3.96 -7.42
N ARG A 128 -3.55 -3.69 -6.70
CA ARG A 128 -2.77 -2.45 -6.78
C ARG A 128 -1.98 -2.33 -8.07
N SER A 129 -1.43 -3.44 -8.55
CA SER A 129 -0.61 -3.45 -9.77
C SER A 129 -1.45 -3.43 -11.06
N LEU A 130 -2.72 -3.85 -11.00
CA LEU A 130 -3.59 -3.96 -12.19
C LEU A 130 -3.76 -2.64 -12.97
N PRO A 131 -4.05 -1.48 -12.34
CA PRO A 131 -4.18 -0.22 -13.07
C PRO A 131 -2.98 0.14 -13.93
N TYR A 132 -1.75 -0.05 -13.41
CA TYR A 132 -0.52 0.24 -14.15
C TYR A 132 -0.30 -0.74 -15.32
N HIS A 133 -0.57 -2.02 -15.11
CA HIS A 133 -0.46 -3.01 -16.18
C HIS A 133 -1.48 -2.74 -17.29
N VAL A 134 -2.70 -2.32 -16.92
CA VAL A 134 -3.75 -1.93 -17.87
C VAL A 134 -3.32 -0.70 -18.69
N ILE A 135 -2.82 0.37 -18.06
CA ILE A 135 -2.40 1.57 -18.80
C ILE A 135 -1.17 1.33 -19.68
N SER A 136 -0.27 0.44 -19.26
CA SER A 136 0.87 0.03 -20.08
C SER A 136 0.42 -0.78 -21.30
N ALA A 137 -0.48 -1.75 -21.12
CA ALA A 137 -1.05 -2.52 -22.22
C ALA A 137 -1.87 -1.63 -23.18
N GLY A 138 -2.64 -0.68 -22.64
CA GLY A 138 -3.39 0.29 -23.42
C GLY A 138 -2.49 1.24 -24.20
N SER A 139 -1.34 1.65 -23.66
CA SER A 139 -0.32 2.43 -24.39
C SER A 139 0.18 1.70 -25.63
N VAL A 140 0.47 0.39 -25.51
CA VAL A 140 0.89 -0.44 -26.66
C VAL A 140 -0.24 -0.58 -27.67
N LEU A 141 -1.47 -0.81 -27.19
CA LEU A 141 -2.65 -0.92 -28.05
C LEU A 141 -2.94 0.40 -28.79
N LEU A 142 -2.75 1.55 -28.16
CA LEU A 142 -2.92 2.87 -28.76
C LEU A 142 -1.86 3.14 -29.82
N LEU A 143 -0.59 2.80 -29.56
CA LEU A 143 0.47 2.89 -30.56
C LEU A 143 0.15 2.00 -31.77
N LEU A 144 -0.30 0.77 -31.54
CA LEU A 144 -0.74 -0.13 -32.59
C LEU A 144 -1.91 0.48 -33.37
N LEU A 145 -2.94 1.01 -32.69
CA LEU A 145 -4.08 1.65 -33.31
C LEU A 145 -3.67 2.86 -34.18
N VAL A 146 -2.74 3.69 -33.71
CA VAL A 146 -2.20 4.81 -34.48
C VAL A 146 -1.50 4.31 -35.76
N THR A 147 -0.66 3.27 -35.65
CA THR A 147 0.03 2.71 -36.83
C THR A 147 -0.96 2.10 -37.84
N LEU A 148 -1.99 1.39 -37.36
CA LEU A 148 -3.04 0.84 -38.23
C LEU A 148 -3.82 1.96 -38.92
N LEU A 149 -4.20 3.01 -38.18
CA LEU A 149 -4.89 4.16 -38.75
C LEU A 149 -4.04 4.91 -39.78
N ASP A 150 -2.71 4.92 -39.64
CA ASP A 150 -1.82 5.54 -40.63
C ASP A 150 -1.63 4.69 -41.90
N VAL A 151 -1.70 3.36 -41.77
CA VAL A 151 -1.63 2.42 -42.91
C VAL A 151 -2.95 2.38 -43.68
N PHE A 152 -4.09 2.37 -42.99
CA PHE A 152 -5.40 2.18 -43.61
C PHE A 152 -6.12 3.49 -43.98
N CYS A 153 -5.76 4.62 -43.36
CA CYS A 153 -6.34 5.91 -43.72
C CYS A 153 -5.30 6.85 -44.33
N ASP A 154 -5.67 7.44 -45.46
CA ASP A 154 -4.88 8.47 -46.10
C ASP A 154 -4.60 9.66 -45.16
N LYS A 155 -3.47 10.33 -45.39
CA LYS A 155 -2.92 11.38 -44.51
C LYS A 155 -3.75 12.67 -44.45
N THR A 156 -4.83 12.75 -45.22
CA THR A 156 -5.73 13.90 -45.27
C THR A 156 -6.69 13.86 -44.09
N GLU A 157 -6.46 14.72 -43.09
CA GLU A 157 -7.22 14.80 -41.83
C GLU A 157 -8.72 15.12 -42.00
N THR A 158 -9.15 15.49 -43.21
CA THR A 158 -10.52 15.91 -43.53
C THR A 158 -11.38 14.81 -44.16
N VAL A 159 -10.80 13.65 -44.50
CA VAL A 159 -11.55 12.54 -45.10
C VAL A 159 -11.91 11.52 -44.03
N PRO A 160 -13.20 11.16 -43.88
CA PRO A 160 -13.60 10.13 -42.93
C PRO A 160 -13.01 8.77 -43.30
N CYS A 161 -12.38 8.12 -42.32
CA CYS A 161 -11.72 6.81 -42.45
C CYS A 161 -12.68 5.64 -42.73
N SER A 162 -13.97 5.79 -42.44
CA SER A 162 -14.94 4.69 -42.46
C SER A 162 -16.34 5.20 -42.83
N SER A 163 -17.23 4.27 -43.20
CA SER A 163 -18.63 4.53 -43.53
C SER A 163 -19.40 5.27 -42.42
N LEU A 164 -18.90 5.22 -41.18
CA LEU A 164 -19.44 5.93 -40.01
C LEU A 164 -19.07 7.42 -39.90
N LYS A 165 -18.34 8.01 -40.87
CA LYS A 165 -17.90 9.42 -40.83
C LYS A 165 -17.04 9.79 -39.60
N LEU A 166 -16.36 8.82 -39.00
CA LEU A 166 -15.49 9.04 -37.84
C LEU A 166 -14.10 9.55 -38.27
N LEU A 167 -13.62 10.59 -37.58
CA LEU A 167 -12.28 11.13 -37.74
C LEU A 167 -11.25 10.25 -37.01
N ARG A 168 -9.98 10.28 -37.46
CA ARG A 168 -8.85 9.57 -36.83
C ARG A 168 -8.76 9.85 -35.33
N VAL A 169 -9.00 11.10 -34.93
CA VAL A 169 -8.99 11.56 -33.53
C VAL A 169 -10.07 10.85 -32.69
N ASN A 170 -11.25 10.61 -33.24
CA ASN A 170 -12.36 10.00 -32.51
C ASN A 170 -12.08 8.53 -32.16
N PHE A 171 -11.39 7.79 -33.03
CA PHE A 171 -10.99 6.41 -32.74
C PHE A 171 -10.01 6.32 -31.56
N LEU A 172 -9.02 7.22 -31.52
CA LEU A 172 -8.09 7.31 -30.40
C LEU A 172 -8.82 7.70 -29.11
N GLN A 173 -9.74 8.67 -29.17
CA GLN A 173 -10.50 9.08 -28.00
C GLN A 173 -11.37 7.96 -27.44
N ILE A 174 -12.06 7.21 -28.30
CA ILE A 174 -12.87 6.06 -27.86
C ILE A 174 -11.97 5.02 -27.18
N ALA A 175 -10.81 4.71 -27.76
CA ALA A 175 -9.86 3.77 -27.18
C ALA A 175 -9.37 4.22 -25.78
N ILE A 176 -8.99 5.50 -25.65
CA ILE A 176 -8.56 6.08 -24.35
C ILE A 176 -9.71 6.06 -23.35
N VAL A 177 -10.93 6.42 -23.74
CA VAL A 177 -12.09 6.41 -22.83
C VAL A 177 -12.37 4.99 -22.30
N ILE A 178 -12.28 3.97 -23.16
CA ILE A 178 -12.44 2.56 -22.75
C ILE A 178 -11.35 2.19 -21.73
N GLU A 179 -10.09 2.53 -22.00
CA GLU A 179 -8.98 2.31 -21.09
C GLU A 179 -9.21 2.97 -19.72
N MET A 180 -9.64 4.24 -19.71
CA MET A 180 -9.93 4.99 -18.49
C MET A 180 -11.08 4.35 -17.68
N VAL A 181 -12.14 3.86 -18.33
CA VAL A 181 -13.25 3.19 -17.64
C VAL A 181 -12.76 1.93 -16.92
N ILE A 182 -11.91 1.14 -17.57
CA ILE A 182 -11.32 -0.06 -16.97
C ILE A 182 -10.48 0.33 -15.74
N ILE A 183 -9.59 1.32 -15.88
CA ILE A 183 -8.74 1.80 -14.78
C ILE A 183 -9.59 2.30 -13.60
N LEU A 184 -10.62 3.11 -13.86
CA LEU A 184 -11.50 3.67 -12.84
C LEU A 184 -12.21 2.57 -12.04
N THR A 185 -12.66 1.50 -12.69
CA THR A 185 -13.32 0.38 -11.98
C THR A 185 -12.39 -0.30 -10.98
N PHE A 186 -11.13 -0.56 -11.37
CA PHE A 186 -10.13 -1.14 -10.46
C PHE A 186 -9.76 -0.18 -9.33
N GLN A 187 -9.59 1.11 -9.62
CA GLN A 187 -9.30 2.12 -8.58
C GLN A 187 -10.43 2.23 -7.56
N VAL A 188 -11.69 2.29 -8.00
CA VAL A 188 -12.85 2.35 -7.09
C VAL A 188 -12.92 1.10 -6.23
N MET A 189 -12.66 -0.09 -6.79
CA MET A 189 -12.62 -1.33 -6.03
C MET A 189 -11.52 -1.29 -4.95
N LEU A 190 -10.33 -0.78 -5.29
CA LEU A 190 -9.23 -0.61 -4.34
C LEU A 190 -9.60 0.36 -3.22
N ILE A 191 -10.21 1.51 -3.55
CA ILE A 191 -10.68 2.49 -2.57
C ILE A 191 -11.71 1.86 -1.61
N ILE A 192 -12.69 1.12 -2.12
CA ILE A 192 -13.69 0.45 -1.28
C ILE A 192 -13.03 -0.54 -0.32
N LEU A 193 -12.05 -1.30 -0.81
CA LEU A 193 -11.32 -2.27 0.02
C LEU A 193 -10.53 -1.57 1.14
N THR A 194 -9.84 -0.48 0.82
CA THR A 194 -9.10 0.33 1.81
C THR A 194 -10.03 1.02 2.81
N LEU A 195 -11.15 1.58 2.36
CA LEU A 195 -12.16 2.19 3.25
C LEU A 195 -12.83 1.15 4.16
N ARG A 196 -13.11 -0.05 3.63
CA ARG A 196 -13.65 -1.14 4.45
C ARG A 196 -12.67 -1.55 5.54
N PHE A 197 -11.39 -1.58 5.22
CA PHE A 197 -10.33 -1.88 6.19
C PHE A 197 -10.21 -0.78 7.26
N ASP A 198 -10.19 0.49 6.84
CA ASP A 198 -10.16 1.64 7.75
C ASP A 198 -11.38 1.66 8.70
N ARG A 199 -12.58 1.44 8.14
CA ARG A 199 -13.84 1.39 8.90
C ARG A 199 -13.88 0.25 9.92
N GLN A 200 -13.27 -0.88 9.60
CA GLN A 200 -13.27 -2.03 10.50
C GLN A 200 -12.24 -1.91 11.64
N ARG A 201 -11.38 -0.87 11.64
CA ARG A 201 -10.35 -0.61 12.67
C ARG A 201 -9.64 -1.90 13.12
N LEU A 202 -9.24 -2.74 12.17
CA LEU A 202 -8.63 -4.02 12.49
C LEU A 202 -7.41 -3.77 13.38
N ALA A 203 -7.38 -4.44 14.54
CA ALA A 203 -6.14 -4.62 15.29
C ALA A 203 -5.10 -5.31 14.37
N PRO A 204 -3.80 -5.06 14.58
CA PRO A 204 -2.73 -5.75 13.85
C PRO A 204 -2.99 -7.26 13.80
N ASP A 205 -2.71 -7.92 12.67
CA ASP A 205 -2.93 -9.38 12.58
C ASP A 205 -2.07 -10.15 13.61
N ILE A 206 -1.01 -9.52 14.12
CA ILE A 206 -0.14 -10.00 15.22
C ILE A 206 -0.88 -10.08 16.58
N ASP A 207 -1.79 -9.14 16.87
CA ASP A 207 -2.50 -9.09 18.17
C ASP A 207 -3.70 -10.03 18.21
N ARG A 208 -4.15 -10.51 17.04
CA ARG A 208 -5.34 -11.38 16.95
C ARG A 208 -5.08 -12.80 17.44
N ASP A 209 -3.85 -13.30 17.32
CA ASP A 209 -3.50 -14.66 17.75
C ASP A 209 -3.13 -14.77 19.24
N GLU A 210 -2.77 -13.69 19.92
CA GLU A 210 -2.67 -13.71 21.40
C GLU A 210 -4.05 -13.70 22.07
N THR A 211 -5.09 -13.31 21.33
CA THR A 211 -6.50 -13.48 21.74
C THR A 211 -7.12 -14.77 21.22
N VAL A 212 -6.37 -15.87 21.10
CA VAL A 212 -7.00 -17.17 21.31
C VAL A 212 -7.20 -17.27 22.82
N PRO A 213 -8.42 -17.12 23.37
CA PRO A 213 -8.59 -17.27 24.79
C PRO A 213 -8.12 -18.68 25.15
N SER A 214 -7.11 -18.79 26.01
CA SER A 214 -6.67 -20.03 26.67
C SER A 214 -7.83 -20.79 27.32
N ASN A 215 -9.00 -20.16 27.41
CA ASN A 215 -10.27 -20.65 27.90
C ASN A 215 -11.07 -21.48 26.87
N LEU A 216 -10.60 -21.64 25.62
CA LEU A 216 -11.22 -22.54 24.64
C LEU A 216 -10.78 -24.01 24.79
N PHE A 217 -9.83 -24.30 25.68
CA PHE A 217 -9.50 -25.68 26.08
C PHE A 217 -9.61 -25.90 27.59
N PRO A 218 -10.79 -25.84 28.23
CA PRO A 218 -10.89 -26.20 29.64
C PRO A 218 -10.88 -27.72 29.89
N ASN A 219 -11.05 -28.59 28.87
CA ASN A 219 -11.12 -30.05 29.05
C ASN A 219 -10.99 -30.82 27.71
N ALA A 220 -9.84 -30.74 27.04
CA ALA A 220 -9.54 -31.72 25.99
C ALA A 220 -8.70 -32.83 26.62
N ASN A 221 -9.35 -33.95 26.93
CA ASN A 221 -8.68 -35.20 27.28
C ASN A 221 -7.62 -35.51 26.22
N ALA A 222 -6.41 -35.80 26.68
CA ALA A 222 -5.17 -35.83 25.91
C ALA A 222 -5.01 -37.01 24.94
N GLU A 223 -6.04 -37.37 24.16
CA GLU A 223 -5.98 -38.56 23.29
C GLU A 223 -6.37 -38.33 21.82
N ASP A 224 -6.69 -37.11 21.38
CA ASP A 224 -7.08 -36.86 19.97
C ASP A 224 -6.19 -35.82 19.26
N ILE A 225 -4.87 -35.94 19.47
CA ILE A 225 -3.85 -35.19 18.72
C ILE A 225 -3.24 -36.13 17.66
N VAL A 226 -4.05 -36.66 16.76
CA VAL A 226 -3.54 -37.28 15.52
C VAL A 226 -4.48 -36.98 14.37
N GLY A 227 -4.09 -36.02 13.52
CA GLY A 227 -4.75 -35.83 12.22
C GLY A 227 -4.74 -34.42 11.65
N TYR A 228 -3.63 -33.67 11.72
CA TYR A 228 -3.49 -32.43 10.94
C TYR A 228 -3.30 -32.80 9.46
N ARG A 229 -4.40 -32.85 8.72
CA ARG A 229 -4.46 -33.41 7.35
C ARG A 229 -5.10 -32.46 6.35
N ASP A 230 -4.74 -31.18 6.42
CA ASP A 230 -5.02 -30.24 5.34
C ASP A 230 -3.72 -29.57 4.92
N GLY A 231 -3.23 -29.92 3.72
CA GLY A 231 -2.00 -29.34 3.16
C GLY A 231 -2.11 -27.83 2.97
N SER A 232 -3.33 -27.33 2.75
CA SER A 232 -3.59 -25.88 2.66
C SER A 232 -3.36 -25.15 3.99
N ALA A 233 -3.65 -25.81 5.12
CA ALA A 233 -3.45 -25.23 6.43
C ALA A 233 -1.96 -25.26 6.84
N LEU A 234 -1.21 -26.30 6.46
CA LEU A 234 0.25 -26.33 6.65
C LEU A 234 0.96 -25.30 5.78
N ASP A 235 0.54 -25.16 4.53
CA ASP A 235 1.05 -24.12 3.62
C ASP A 235 0.73 -22.72 4.16
N ASP A 236 -0.50 -22.50 4.65
CA ASP A 236 -0.87 -21.24 5.32
C ASP A 236 -0.03 -20.98 6.58
N LEU A 237 0.27 -22.01 7.40
CA LEU A 237 1.12 -21.88 8.58
C LEU A 237 2.58 -21.59 8.21
N LEU A 238 3.12 -22.29 7.22
CA LEU A 238 4.48 -22.07 6.71
C LEU A 238 4.62 -20.67 6.11
N GLU A 239 3.62 -20.23 5.35
CA GLU A 239 3.61 -18.90 4.77
C GLU A 239 3.51 -17.82 5.86
N ARG A 240 2.69 -18.04 6.89
CA ARG A 240 2.63 -17.13 8.07
C ARG A 240 3.94 -17.10 8.86
N GLN A 241 4.62 -18.24 9.02
CA GLN A 241 5.91 -18.26 9.70
C GLN A 241 6.99 -17.56 8.89
N ALA A 242 7.00 -17.71 7.56
CA ALA A 242 7.90 -16.98 6.68
C ALA A 242 7.71 -15.47 6.82
N ASP A 243 6.45 -15.02 6.87
CA ASP A 243 6.09 -13.62 7.06
C ASP A 243 6.56 -13.07 8.43
N TYR A 244 6.41 -13.85 9.50
CA TYR A 244 6.85 -13.44 10.84
C TYR A 244 8.37 -13.31 10.92
N ILE A 245 9.10 -14.22 10.26
CA ILE A 245 10.55 -14.15 10.15
C ILE A 245 10.98 -12.91 9.36
N GLU A 246 10.31 -12.60 8.25
CA GLU A 246 10.61 -11.40 7.46
C GLU A 246 10.33 -10.12 8.26
N TYR A 247 9.19 -10.07 8.96
CA TYR A 247 8.83 -8.97 9.86
C TYR A 247 9.88 -8.76 10.96
N LEU A 248 10.24 -9.81 11.70
CA LEU A 248 11.24 -9.77 12.77
C LEU A 248 12.62 -9.38 12.24
N ARG A 249 13.03 -9.91 11.08
CA ARG A 249 14.30 -9.55 10.44
C ARG A 249 14.32 -8.06 10.14
N SER A 250 13.26 -7.55 9.51
CA SER A 250 13.17 -6.13 9.16
C SER A 250 13.13 -5.24 10.41
N HIS A 251 12.39 -5.62 11.46
CA HIS A 251 12.39 -4.91 12.74
C HIS A 251 13.78 -4.88 13.40
N ASN A 252 14.49 -6.02 13.42
CA ASN A 252 15.85 -6.09 13.94
C ASN A 252 16.82 -5.22 13.13
N THR A 253 16.71 -5.17 11.80
CA THR A 253 17.56 -4.29 10.98
C THR A 253 17.31 -2.81 11.27
N GLN A 254 16.05 -2.40 11.50
CA GLN A 254 15.72 -1.04 11.89
C GLN A 254 16.27 -0.70 13.27
N LEU A 255 16.14 -1.61 14.24
CA LEU A 255 16.69 -1.43 15.58
C LEU A 255 18.22 -1.30 15.53
N ALA A 256 18.90 -2.19 14.79
CA ALA A 256 20.34 -2.14 14.60
C ALA A 256 20.79 -0.82 13.96
N THR A 257 20.04 -0.32 12.97
CA THR A 257 20.32 0.96 12.31
C THR A 257 20.16 2.13 13.29
N LYS A 258 19.10 2.14 14.11
CA LYS A 258 18.88 3.17 15.14
C LYS A 258 19.98 3.15 16.19
N VAL A 259 20.41 1.97 16.65
CA VAL A 259 21.52 1.82 17.61
C VAL A 259 22.82 2.38 17.04
N LEU A 260 23.16 2.05 15.78
CA LEU A 260 24.33 2.60 15.10
C LEU A 260 24.27 4.13 14.99
N TYR A 261 23.10 4.67 14.62
CA TYR A 261 22.87 6.11 14.51
C TYR A 261 23.03 6.84 15.85
N LEU A 262 22.51 6.27 16.93
CA LEU A 262 22.63 6.83 18.27
C LEU A 262 24.07 6.73 18.81
N ASN A 263 24.76 5.62 18.57
CA ASN A 263 26.17 5.47 18.93
C ASN A 263 27.06 6.48 18.20
N ALA A 264 26.84 6.69 16.90
CA ALA A 264 27.56 7.69 16.12
C ALA A 264 27.33 9.12 16.66
N GLN A 265 26.10 9.46 17.06
CA GLN A 265 25.82 10.74 17.71
C GLN A 265 26.50 10.88 19.07
N LEU A 266 26.53 9.82 19.87
CA LEU A 266 27.20 9.83 21.17
C LEU A 266 28.70 10.05 21.03
N GLU A 267 29.35 9.39 20.06
CA GLU A 267 30.78 9.55 19.79
C GLU A 267 31.13 10.98 19.35
N ASN A 268 30.29 11.58 18.50
CA ASN A 268 30.40 12.98 18.09
C ASN A 268 30.23 13.95 19.28
N HIS A 269 29.29 13.68 20.19
CA HIS A 269 29.12 14.48 21.41
C HIS A 269 30.29 14.36 22.38
N VAL A 270 30.86 13.16 22.54
CA VAL A 270 32.06 12.94 23.37
C VAL A 270 33.28 13.67 22.80
N HIS A 271 33.44 13.67 21.46
CA HIS A 271 34.52 14.45 20.82
C HIS A 271 34.31 15.96 20.95
N SER A 272 33.09 16.45 20.77
CA SER A 272 32.78 17.88 20.95
C SER A 272 32.90 18.35 22.40
N GLY A 273 32.70 17.46 23.38
CA GLY A 273 32.86 17.75 24.81
C GLY A 273 34.31 17.82 25.27
N LYS A 274 35.24 17.13 24.58
CA LYS A 274 36.69 17.18 24.86
C LYS A 274 37.42 18.40 24.27
N MET A 275 36.76 19.17 23.40
CA MET A 275 37.32 20.39 22.78
C MET A 275 36.94 21.68 23.51
N LYS A 276 36.27 21.61 24.67
CA LYS A 276 36.05 22.73 25.59
C LYS A 276 36.89 22.53 26.85
#